data_AF-A0A368T1S3-F1
#
_entry.id   AF-A0A368T1S3-F1
#
_cell.length_a   1.000
_cell.length_b   1.000
_cell.length_c   1.000
_cell.angle_alpha   90.00
_cell.angle_beta   90.00
_cell.angle_gamma   90.00
#
_symmetry.space_group_name_H-M   'P 1'
#
loop_
_entity.id
_entity.type
_entity.pdbx_description
1 polymer ?
#
loop_
_entity_poly.entity_id
_entity_poly.type
_entity_poly.pdbx_seq_one_letter_code
_entity_poly.pdbx_strand_id
1 'polypeptide(L)'
;LPDAPRPDPGTPAPVRFLPAFDNAVLGYHDRSRIIDDAHRGLSVAGARVVLVDGRVAATWSVEAGTVAVTPLHRFSRADRAAVAEQGRELAAFLSDGESRRVEVAASPS
;
A
#
# COMPACT_ATOMS: atom_id res chain seq x y z
N LEU A 1 -1.68 -25.00 13.63
CA LEU A 1 -0.52 -24.49 14.40
C LEU A 1 -0.88 -23.13 14.97
N PRO A 2 -1.13 -22.98 16.28
CA PRO A 2 -1.61 -21.73 16.86
C PRO A 2 -0.57 -21.11 17.81
N ASP A 3 0.63 -20.78 17.31
CA ASP A 3 1.66 -20.05 18.09
C ASP A 3 2.47 -19.11 17.17
N ALA A 4 1.77 -18.33 16.35
CA ALA A 4 2.42 -17.22 15.66
C ALA A 4 2.54 -16.05 16.66
N PRO A 5 3.76 -15.61 17.03
CA PRO A 5 3.93 -14.44 17.88
C PRO A 5 3.26 -13.25 17.19
N ARG A 6 2.25 -12.67 17.85
CA ARG A 6 1.65 -11.43 17.40
C ARG A 6 2.69 -10.33 17.62
N PRO A 7 2.98 -9.49 16.61
CA PRO A 7 3.88 -8.34 16.79
C PRO A 7 3.40 -7.47 17.96
N ASP A 8 4.35 -6.89 18.68
CA ASP A 8 4.08 -5.92 19.75
C ASP A 8 3.13 -4.83 19.23
N PRO A 9 2.05 -4.48 19.97
CA PRO A 9 1.07 -3.47 19.55
C PRO A 9 1.66 -2.07 19.33
N GLY A 10 2.88 -1.79 19.80
CA GLY A 10 3.63 -0.56 19.54
C GLY A 10 4.50 -0.60 18.27
N THR A 11 4.58 -1.73 17.58
CA THR A 11 5.29 -1.82 16.30
C THR A 11 4.41 -1.23 15.19
N PRO A 12 4.85 -0.17 14.48
CA PRO A 12 4.11 0.35 13.34
C PRO A 12 3.80 -0.77 12.34
N ALA A 13 2.57 -0.83 11.85
CA ALA A 13 2.21 -1.90 10.92
C ALA A 13 3.04 -1.72 9.64
N PRO A 14 3.67 -2.79 9.12
CA PRO A 14 4.53 -2.66 7.96
C PRO A 14 3.73 -2.12 6.78
N VAL A 15 4.37 -1.26 5.98
CA VAL A 15 3.77 -0.73 4.76
C VAL A 15 3.41 -1.90 3.82
N ARG A 16 2.22 -1.86 3.22
CA ARG A 16 1.76 -2.92 2.30
C ARG A 16 1.28 -2.35 0.98
N PHE A 17 1.82 -2.85 -0.12
CA PHE A 17 1.34 -2.56 -1.47
C PHE A 17 0.33 -3.63 -1.87
N LEU A 18 -0.93 -3.24 -2.01
CA LEU A 18 -2.02 -4.13 -2.38
C LEU A 18 -2.31 -3.99 -3.87
N PRO A 19 -2.39 -5.10 -4.63
CA PRO A 19 -2.73 -5.05 -6.05
C PRO A 19 -4.19 -4.60 -6.24
N ALA A 20 -4.47 -4.12 -7.45
CA ALA A 20 -5.83 -3.91 -7.90
C ALA A 20 -6.52 -5.26 -8.00
N PHE A 21 -7.70 -5.38 -7.37
CA PHE A 21 -8.43 -6.63 -7.26
C PHE A 21 -7.63 -7.74 -6.55
N ASP A 22 -7.38 -7.55 -5.26
CA ASP A 22 -7.15 -8.70 -4.38
C ASP A 22 -8.49 -9.43 -4.17
N ASN A 23 -8.75 -10.43 -5.02
CA ASN A 23 -9.92 -11.33 -4.94
C ASN A 23 -9.92 -12.22 -3.68
N ALA A 24 -9.05 -12.01 -2.69
CA ALA A 24 -9.25 -12.52 -1.34
C ALA A 24 -10.44 -11.87 -0.60
N VAL A 25 -11.00 -10.76 -1.13
CA VAL A 25 -12.07 -9.96 -0.50
C VAL A 25 -13.46 -10.18 -1.16
N LEU A 26 -13.70 -11.31 -1.84
CA LEU A 26 -15.07 -11.73 -2.15
C LEU A 26 -15.75 -12.49 -1.00
N GLY A 27 -15.07 -12.66 0.15
CA GLY A 27 -15.52 -13.52 1.25
C GLY A 27 -15.73 -12.87 2.62
N TYR A 28 -15.75 -11.53 2.78
CA TYR A 28 -16.03 -10.94 4.11
C TYR A 28 -17.23 -9.99 4.10
N HIS A 29 -18.18 -10.36 4.94
CA HIS A 29 -19.58 -9.95 4.95
C HIS A 29 -19.86 -8.75 5.88
N ASP A 30 -18.90 -7.83 6.07
CA ASP A 30 -19.13 -6.59 6.84
C ASP A 30 -18.13 -5.48 6.46
N ARG A 31 -18.59 -4.50 5.68
CA ARG A 31 -17.77 -3.46 5.02
C ARG A 31 -17.67 -2.14 5.81
N SER A 32 -17.99 -2.14 7.10
CA SER A 32 -18.13 -0.93 7.92
C SER A 32 -16.87 -0.49 8.69
N ARG A 33 -15.79 -1.30 8.72
CA ARG A 33 -14.66 -1.10 9.66
C ARG A 33 -13.38 -0.51 9.06
N ILE A 34 -13.23 -0.44 7.74
CA ILE A 34 -11.91 -0.21 7.10
C ILE A 34 -11.93 0.95 6.09
N ILE A 35 -13.08 1.27 5.50
CA ILE A 35 -13.21 2.30 4.47
C ILE A 35 -14.12 3.40 5.03
N ASP A 36 -13.56 4.58 5.31
CA ASP A 36 -14.36 5.76 5.58
C ASP A 36 -15.22 6.11 4.35
N ASP A 37 -16.45 6.56 4.60
CA ASP A 37 -17.47 6.75 3.57
C ASP A 37 -17.05 7.64 2.39
N ALA A 38 -16.07 8.53 2.62
CA ALA A 38 -15.52 9.43 1.62
C ALA A 38 -14.78 8.73 0.46
N HIS A 39 -14.41 7.44 0.59
CA HIS A 39 -13.50 6.75 -0.34
C HIS A 39 -14.12 5.53 -1.05
N ARG A 40 -15.44 5.34 -0.95
CA ARG A 40 -16.16 4.21 -1.57
C ARG A 40 -15.95 4.04 -3.08
N GLY A 41 -15.56 5.10 -3.80
CA GLY A 41 -15.32 5.08 -5.26
C GLY A 41 -14.02 4.40 -5.70
N LEU A 42 -13.01 4.28 -4.82
CA LEU A 42 -11.71 3.67 -5.16
C LEU A 42 -11.83 2.16 -5.45
N SER A 43 -12.85 1.51 -4.88
CA SER A 43 -13.13 0.08 -5.10
C SER A 43 -13.68 -0.24 -6.49
N VAL A 44 -14.25 0.74 -7.21
CA VAL A 44 -14.85 0.52 -8.54
C VAL A 44 -13.80 0.67 -9.66
N ALA A 45 -12.71 1.38 -9.41
CA ALA A 45 -11.71 1.75 -10.43
C ALA A 45 -10.57 0.74 -10.63
N GLY A 46 -10.50 -0.34 -9.84
CA GLY A 46 -9.34 -1.25 -9.88
C GLY A 46 -8.04 -0.54 -9.49
N ALA A 47 -8.08 0.34 -8.49
CA ALA A 47 -6.91 1.06 -8.02
C ALA A 47 -6.06 0.17 -7.10
N ARG A 48 -4.75 0.16 -7.31
CA ARG A 48 -3.78 -0.45 -6.38
C ARG A 48 -3.50 0.54 -5.26
N VAL A 49 -3.44 0.08 -4.02
CA VAL A 49 -3.31 0.96 -2.84
C VAL A 49 -2.09 0.63 -2.00
N VAL A 50 -1.57 1.63 -1.29
CA VAL A 50 -0.53 1.48 -0.28
C VAL A 50 -1.15 1.72 1.09
N LEU A 51 -0.97 0.76 1.99
CA LEU A 51 -1.33 0.90 3.40
C LEU A 51 -0.12 1.36 4.21
N VAL A 52 -0.30 2.40 5.03
CA VAL A 52 0.64 2.83 6.07
C VAL A 52 -0.13 2.74 7.39
N ASP A 53 0.44 2.06 8.39
CA ASP A 53 -0.24 1.79 9.67
C ASP A 53 -1.66 1.20 9.51
N GLY A 54 -1.83 0.36 8.49
CA GLY A 54 -3.11 -0.30 8.19
C GLY A 54 -4.17 0.58 7.52
N ARG A 55 -3.84 1.83 7.16
CA ARG A 55 -4.77 2.76 6.48
C ARG A 55 -4.29 3.07 5.07
N VAL A 56 -5.24 3.23 4.14
CA VAL A 56 -4.94 3.63 2.75
C VAL A 56 -4.35 5.03 2.75
N ALA A 57 -3.09 5.12 2.31
CA ALA A 57 -2.30 6.34 2.35
C ALA A 57 -1.86 6.80 0.94
N ALA A 58 -1.83 5.90 -0.04
CA ALA A 58 -1.43 6.18 -1.42
C ALA A 58 -2.14 5.25 -2.41
N THR A 59 -2.12 5.63 -3.68
CA THR A 59 -2.26 4.69 -4.81
C THR A 59 -0.90 4.38 -5.43
N TRP A 60 -0.81 3.30 -6.20
CA TRP A 60 0.42 2.99 -6.93
C TRP A 60 0.17 2.35 -8.29
N SER A 61 1.14 2.50 -9.19
CA SER A 61 1.19 1.89 -10.52
C SER A 61 2.61 1.37 -10.82
N VAL A 62 2.78 0.71 -11.96
CA VAL A 62 4.08 0.28 -12.46
C VAL A 62 4.23 0.77 -13.88
N GLU A 63 5.28 1.53 -14.15
CA GLU A 63 5.56 2.13 -15.45
C GLU A 63 7.04 1.90 -15.78
N ALA A 64 7.32 1.24 -16.90
CA ALA A 64 8.68 0.95 -17.37
C ALA A 64 9.63 0.34 -16.29
N GLY A 65 9.10 -0.53 -15.43
CA GLY A 65 9.86 -1.16 -14.34
C GLY A 65 10.08 -0.27 -13.10
N THR A 66 9.40 0.87 -13.03
CA THR A 66 9.39 1.77 -11.87
C THR A 66 8.05 1.67 -11.15
N VAL A 67 8.08 1.50 -9.83
CA VAL A 67 6.88 1.60 -8.98
C VAL A 67 6.60 3.08 -8.70
N ALA A 68 5.52 3.60 -9.25
CA ALA A 68 5.09 4.98 -9.02
C ALA A 68 4.04 5.02 -7.90
N VAL A 69 4.23 5.89 -6.91
CA VAL A 69 3.37 6.02 -5.73
C VAL A 69 2.84 7.43 -5.62
N THR A 70 1.52 7.57 -5.53
CA THR A 70 0.82 8.85 -5.41
C THR A 70 0.17 8.94 -4.03
N PRO A 71 0.74 9.74 -3.10
CA PRO A 71 0.16 9.96 -1.78
C PRO A 71 -1.24 10.57 -1.88
N LEU A 72 -2.17 10.10 -1.04
CA LEU A 72 -3.52 10.65 -0.92
C LEU A 72 -3.62 11.72 0.16
N HIS A 73 -2.64 11.76 1.08
CA HIS A 73 -2.49 12.79 2.10
C HIS A 73 -1.01 13.15 2.28
N ARG A 74 -0.76 14.12 3.16
CA ARG A 74 0.60 14.48 3.54
C ARG A 74 1.32 13.30 4.19
N PHE A 75 2.47 12.93 3.66
CA PHE A 75 3.35 11.95 4.28
C PHE A 75 4.29 12.63 5.26
N SER A 76 4.51 11.98 6.40
CA SER A 76 5.69 12.30 7.20
C SER A 76 6.95 11.86 6.45
N ARG A 77 8.12 12.35 6.90
CA ARG A 77 9.40 11.89 6.37
C ARG A 77 9.59 10.38 6.58
N ALA A 78 9.09 9.85 7.70
CA ALA A 78 9.16 8.44 8.03
C ALA A 78 8.29 7.60 7.07
N ASP A 79 7.04 8.00 6.85
CA ASP A 79 6.13 7.29 5.94
C ASP A 79 6.69 7.26 4.53
N ARG A 80 7.21 8.39 4.07
CA ARG A 80 7.82 8.48 2.74
C ARG A 80 9.00 7.53 2.58
N ALA A 81 9.84 7.41 3.62
CA ALA A 81 10.98 6.50 3.61
C ALA A 81 10.54 5.04 3.63
N ALA A 82 9.58 4.69 4.50
CA ALA A 82 9.04 3.34 4.62
C ALA A 82 8.34 2.88 3.33
N VAL A 83 7.54 3.76 2.72
CA VAL A 83 6.89 3.51 1.44
C VAL A 83 7.91 3.35 0.31
N ALA A 84 8.95 4.17 0.28
CA ALA A 84 10.01 4.02 -0.70
C ALA A 84 10.75 2.69 -0.55
N GLU A 85 11.05 2.26 0.68
CA GLU A 85 11.72 0.97 0.93
C GLU A 85 10.88 -0.20 0.42
N GLN A 86 9.62 -0.28 0.85
CA GLN A 86 8.72 -1.35 0.42
C GLN A 86 8.43 -1.31 -1.08
N GLY A 87 8.37 -0.11 -1.67
CA GLY A 87 8.26 0.02 -3.13
C GLY A 87 9.45 -0.59 -3.87
N ARG A 88 10.66 -0.55 -3.31
CA ARG A 88 11.87 -1.07 -3.97
C ARG A 88 11.88 -2.59 -3.95
N GLU A 89 11.43 -3.18 -2.84
CA GLU A 89 11.23 -4.63 -2.73
C GLU A 89 10.18 -5.10 -3.75
N LEU A 90 9.07 -4.36 -3.88
CA LEU A 90 8.06 -4.66 -4.88
C LEU A 90 8.58 -4.51 -6.32
N ALA A 91 9.33 -3.44 -6.61
CA ALA A 91 9.93 -3.23 -7.93
C ALA A 91 10.89 -4.39 -8.29
N ALA A 92 11.72 -4.83 -7.34
CA ALA A 92 12.59 -6.00 -7.53
C ALA A 92 11.77 -7.25 -7.82
N PHE A 93 10.74 -7.51 -7.01
CA PHE A 93 9.88 -8.68 -7.19
C PHE A 93 9.20 -8.71 -8.56
N LEU A 94 8.64 -7.58 -9.01
CA LEU A 94 7.92 -7.50 -10.30
C LEU A 94 8.82 -7.55 -11.53
N SER A 95 10.12 -7.34 -11.35
CA SER A 95 11.12 -7.33 -12.43
C SER A 95 12.11 -8.49 -12.32
N ASP A 96 11.81 -9.53 -11.53
CA ASP A 96 12.72 -10.65 -11.25
C ASP A 96 14.13 -10.19 -10.81
N GLY A 97 14.20 -9.04 -10.12
CA GLY A 97 15.41 -8.43 -9.58
C GLY A 97 16.10 -7.40 -10.49
N GLU A 98 15.62 -7.17 -11.71
CA GLU A 98 16.26 -6.29 -12.69
C GLU A 98 16.11 -4.79 -12.37
N SER A 99 15.07 -4.40 -11.63
CA SER A 99 14.79 -3.01 -11.27
C SER A 99 14.45 -2.85 -9.78
N ARG A 100 14.92 -1.75 -9.19
CA ARG A 100 14.52 -1.29 -7.85
C ARG A 100 14.03 0.15 -7.87
N ARG A 101 13.53 0.61 -9.02
CA ARG A 101 13.13 2.01 -9.18
C ARG A 101 11.79 2.27 -8.51
N VAL A 102 11.76 3.32 -7.71
CA VAL A 102 10.55 3.79 -7.02
C VAL A 102 10.51 5.30 -7.11
N GLU A 103 9.35 5.82 -7.46
CA GLU A 103 9.06 7.24 -7.47
C GLU A 103 7.87 7.50 -6.57
N VAL A 104 8.10 8.24 -5.49
CA VAL A 104 7.01 8.75 -4.65
C VAL A 104 6.74 10.18 -5.09
N ALA A 105 5.51 10.49 -5.46
CA ALA A 105 5.11 11.85 -5.84
C ALA A 105 5.15 12.82 -4.64
N ALA A 106 5.00 14.11 -4.92
CA ALA A 106 4.73 15.08 -3.86
C ALA A 106 3.36 14.80 -3.24
N SER A 107 3.25 14.94 -1.92
CA SER A 107 1.94 14.86 -1.27
C SER A 107 1.05 16.05 -1.65
N PRO A 108 -0.28 15.86 -1.71
CA PRO A 108 -1.21 16.97 -1.84
C PRO A 108 -1.07 17.95 -0.65
N SER A 109 -1.35 19.23 -0.91
CA SER A 109 -1.31 20.33 0.08
C SER A 109 -2.50 20.31 1.01
#